data_AF-A0A1V9X5W2-F1
#
_entry.id   AF-A0A1V9X5W2-F1
#
_cell.length_a   1.000
_cell.length_b   1.000
_cell.length_c   1.000
_cell.angle_alpha   90.00
_cell.angle_beta   90.00
_cell.angle_gamma   90.00
#
_symmetry.space_group_name_H-M   'P 1'
#
loop_
_entity.id
_entity.type
_entity.pdbx_description
1 polymer ?
#
loop_
_entity_poly.entity_id
_entity_poly.type
_entity_poly.pdbx_seq_one_letter_code
_entity_poly.pdbx_strand_id
1 'polypeptide(L)'
;MTPGQVRTMTREFHVGGSDKGTALARKVRATWRELELQALRIEEFRPLLSYPDMERGNEVRLTKGSRVLFQLTPTARDSQLETQPYIAYSSPGKVRGKPVYTHFGQPEDFDALKSKGVTLNGTIAIMRYGKGDLLAKIKRAEDNGIKGVLIYGDPLDSEWESVDPLESGGPPVPWDAVQRSSLKSFPGDPATPFLPASRDMHRLPRADVQLPAIPIQPISAGDAQHLLRDMGGPIAPVEWQGRLNITFAIGPGYKDAAE
;
A
#
# COMPACT_ATOMS: atom_id res chain seq x y z
N MET A 1 -14.78 -25.19 -7.74
CA MET A 1 -15.11 -24.76 -6.37
C MET A 1 -16.61 -24.48 -6.33
N THR A 2 -17.36 -25.06 -5.39
CA THR A 2 -18.81 -24.85 -5.30
C THR A 2 -19.13 -23.50 -4.64
N PRO A 3 -20.31 -22.90 -4.88
CA PRO A 3 -20.72 -21.67 -4.20
C PRO A 3 -20.67 -21.79 -2.66
N GLY A 4 -20.95 -22.97 -2.11
CA GLY A 4 -20.84 -23.24 -0.67
C GLY A 4 -19.40 -23.22 -0.15
N GLN A 5 -18.44 -23.67 -0.95
CA GLN A 5 -17.00 -23.61 -0.63
C GLN A 5 -16.51 -22.16 -0.64
N VAL A 6 -16.85 -21.38 -1.66
CA VAL A 6 -16.49 -19.95 -1.73
C VAL A 6 -17.03 -19.22 -0.50
N ARG A 7 -18.33 -19.35 -0.21
CA ARG A 7 -18.96 -18.75 0.98
C ARG A 7 -18.26 -19.13 2.28
N THR A 8 -17.80 -20.38 2.39
CA THR A 8 -17.08 -20.85 3.57
C THR A 8 -15.71 -20.17 3.71
N MET A 9 -14.97 -20.07 2.60
CA MET A 9 -13.61 -19.52 2.60
C MET A 9 -13.61 -17.99 2.77
N THR A 10 -14.66 -17.30 2.31
CA THR A 10 -14.73 -15.83 2.33
C THR A 10 -15.55 -15.25 3.50
N ARG A 11 -16.00 -16.09 4.44
CA ARG A 11 -16.84 -15.64 5.56
C ARG A 11 -16.10 -14.77 6.58
N GLU A 12 -14.81 -15.01 6.74
CA GLU A 12 -13.98 -14.35 7.73
C GLU A 12 -12.69 -13.85 7.11
N PHE A 13 -12.13 -12.77 7.66
CA PHE A 13 -10.77 -12.39 7.37
C PHE A 13 -9.80 -13.48 7.86
N HIS A 14 -8.80 -13.76 7.06
CA HIS A 14 -7.82 -14.82 7.31
C HIS A 14 -6.44 -14.36 6.84
N VAL A 15 -5.97 -13.23 7.38
CA VAL A 15 -4.63 -12.71 7.07
C VAL A 15 -3.55 -13.76 7.40
N GLY A 16 -2.38 -13.68 6.74
CA GLY A 16 -1.28 -14.60 6.99
C GLY A 16 -0.98 -14.71 8.50
N GLY A 17 -0.60 -15.89 8.98
CA GLY A 17 -0.25 -16.08 10.39
C GLY A 17 -1.40 -15.95 11.42
N SER A 18 -2.65 -15.69 11.01
CA SER A 18 -3.76 -15.58 11.96
C SER A 18 -4.32 -16.93 12.40
N ASP A 19 -4.96 -16.96 13.58
CA ASP A 19 -5.65 -18.15 14.09
C ASP A 19 -6.77 -18.61 13.15
N LYS A 20 -7.48 -17.67 12.51
CA LYS A 20 -8.53 -17.97 11.53
C LYS A 20 -7.96 -18.58 10.25
N GLY A 21 -6.81 -18.08 9.77
CA GLY A 21 -6.08 -18.72 8.66
C GLY A 21 -5.67 -20.16 9.00
N THR A 22 -5.20 -20.39 10.22
CA THR A 22 -4.88 -21.74 10.73
C THR A 22 -6.12 -22.64 10.80
N ALA A 23 -7.25 -22.12 11.28
CA ALA A 23 -8.51 -22.84 11.31
C ALA A 23 -9.00 -23.21 9.89
N LEU A 24 -8.87 -22.29 8.94
CA LEU A 24 -9.19 -22.53 7.54
C LEU A 24 -8.31 -23.62 6.93
N ALA A 25 -6.99 -23.61 7.18
CA ALA A 25 -6.09 -24.66 6.72
C ALA A 25 -6.47 -26.05 7.27
N ARG A 26 -6.86 -26.14 8.55
CA ARG A 26 -7.38 -27.38 9.15
C ARG A 26 -8.67 -27.85 8.49
N LYS A 27 -9.57 -26.92 8.14
CA LYS A 27 -10.82 -27.23 7.44
C LYS A 27 -10.56 -27.76 6.03
N VAL A 28 -9.66 -27.13 5.27
CA VAL A 28 -9.25 -27.61 3.94
C VAL A 28 -8.67 -29.03 4.04
N ARG A 29 -7.78 -29.29 5.01
CA ARG A 29 -7.25 -30.65 5.25
C ARG A 29 -8.35 -31.66 5.57
N ALA A 30 -9.34 -31.29 6.38
CA ALA A 30 -10.46 -32.16 6.72
C ALA A 30 -11.28 -32.51 5.47
N THR A 31 -11.60 -31.52 4.62
CA THR A 31 -12.28 -31.74 3.34
C THR A 31 -11.46 -32.64 2.41
N TRP A 32 -10.14 -32.47 2.32
CA TRP A 32 -9.29 -33.36 1.54
C TRP A 32 -9.29 -34.80 2.06
N ARG A 33 -9.38 -34.99 3.38
CA ARG A 33 -9.52 -36.32 3.99
C ARG A 33 -10.86 -36.98 3.63
N GLU A 34 -11.95 -36.21 3.60
CA GLU A 34 -13.27 -36.70 3.16
C GLU A 34 -13.27 -37.14 1.68
N LEU A 35 -12.40 -36.52 0.86
CA LEU A 35 -12.16 -36.91 -0.53
C LEU A 35 -11.16 -38.07 -0.68
N GLU A 36 -10.82 -38.74 0.43
CA GLU A 36 -9.93 -39.89 0.48
C GLU A 36 -8.50 -39.63 -0.03
N LEU A 37 -8.08 -38.35 -0.08
CA LEU A 37 -6.70 -38.00 -0.40
C LEU A 37 -5.76 -38.49 0.71
N GLN A 38 -4.64 -39.07 0.31
CA GLN A 38 -3.66 -39.68 1.21
C GLN A 38 -2.50 -38.71 1.53
N ALA A 39 -1.69 -39.06 2.54
CA ALA A 39 -0.47 -38.33 2.92
C ALA A 39 -0.66 -36.82 3.24
N LEU A 40 -1.82 -36.47 3.82
CA LEU A 40 -2.18 -35.10 4.16
C LEU A 40 -1.43 -34.59 5.40
N ARG A 41 -0.74 -33.45 5.28
CA ARG A 41 -0.04 -32.79 6.39
C ARG A 41 -0.22 -31.27 6.33
N ILE A 42 -0.09 -30.63 7.49
CA ILE A 42 0.04 -29.17 7.62
C ILE A 42 1.49 -28.92 8.01
N GLU A 43 2.21 -28.21 7.16
CA GLU A 43 3.58 -27.78 7.42
C GLU A 43 3.57 -26.41 8.09
N GLU A 44 4.38 -26.25 9.13
CA GLU A 44 4.55 -24.97 9.84
C GLU A 44 5.87 -24.32 9.45
N PHE A 45 5.79 -23.05 9.05
CA PHE A 45 6.95 -22.17 8.87
C PHE A 45 6.78 -20.93 9.73
N ARG A 46 7.90 -20.28 10.06
CA ARG A 46 7.96 -19.06 10.86
C ARG A 46 8.67 -17.95 10.05
N PRO A 47 8.03 -17.47 8.97
CA PRO A 47 8.57 -16.38 8.17
C PRO A 47 8.45 -15.05 8.91
N LEU A 48 9.26 -14.07 8.52
CA LEU A 48 9.04 -12.68 8.93
C LEU A 48 7.76 -12.16 8.28
N LEU A 49 6.75 -11.85 9.09
CA LEU A 49 5.51 -11.17 8.66
C LEU A 49 5.53 -9.72 9.13
N SER A 50 4.67 -8.89 8.54
CA SER A 50 4.55 -7.47 8.87
C SER A 50 3.08 -7.15 9.06
N TYR A 51 2.75 -6.46 10.16
CA TYR A 51 1.41 -5.99 10.51
C TYR A 51 1.51 -4.56 11.02
N PRO A 52 0.45 -3.75 10.88
CA PRO A 52 0.37 -2.47 11.57
C PRO A 52 0.27 -2.69 13.08
N ASP A 53 0.70 -1.69 13.86
CA ASP A 53 0.42 -1.66 15.29
C ASP A 53 -1.08 -1.37 15.48
N MET A 54 -1.78 -2.29 16.13
CA MET A 54 -3.24 -2.20 16.31
C MET A 54 -3.65 -1.24 17.44
N GLU A 55 -2.73 -0.94 18.36
CA GLU A 55 -2.94 0.08 19.39
C GLU A 55 -2.55 1.47 18.87
N ARG A 56 -1.52 1.52 18.01
CA ARG A 56 -0.98 2.75 17.41
C ARG A 56 -1.07 2.67 15.89
N GLY A 57 -2.29 2.82 15.40
CA GLY A 57 -2.57 2.80 13.96
C GLY A 57 -1.73 3.80 13.16
N ASN A 58 -1.53 3.50 11.89
CA ASN A 58 -0.81 4.39 10.99
C ASN A 58 -1.58 5.70 10.82
N GLU A 59 -0.86 6.82 10.83
CA GLU A 59 -1.48 8.15 10.72
C GLU A 59 -0.86 8.96 9.60
N VAL A 60 -1.72 9.69 8.88
CA VAL A 60 -1.31 10.76 7.97
C VAL A 60 -2.09 12.00 8.36
N ARG A 61 -1.37 13.09 8.56
CA ARG A 61 -1.93 14.38 8.96
C ARG A 61 -1.37 15.48 8.07
N LEU A 62 -2.25 16.31 7.52
CA LEU A 62 -1.90 17.60 6.95
C LEU A 62 -1.97 18.65 8.06
N THR A 63 -0.90 19.42 8.23
CA THR A 63 -0.78 20.41 9.31
C THR A 63 -0.31 21.77 8.80
N LYS A 64 -0.83 22.85 9.40
CA LYS A 64 -0.30 24.21 9.25
C LYS A 64 0.06 24.73 10.65
N GLY A 65 1.36 24.80 10.95
CA GLY A 65 1.84 24.99 12.32
C GLY A 65 1.41 23.83 13.23
N SER A 66 0.68 24.15 14.31
CA SER A 66 0.08 23.18 15.24
C SER A 66 -1.33 22.73 14.84
N ARG A 67 -1.97 23.39 13.87
CA ARG A 67 -3.34 23.08 13.44
C ARG A 67 -3.32 21.89 12.49
N VAL A 68 -4.16 20.88 12.78
CA VAL A 68 -4.48 19.79 11.85
C VAL A 68 -5.56 20.26 10.89
N LEU A 69 -5.27 20.20 9.59
CA LEU A 69 -6.18 20.59 8.51
C LEU A 69 -6.93 19.38 7.94
N PHE A 70 -6.25 18.23 7.91
CA PHE A 70 -6.79 16.95 7.46
C PHE A 70 -6.06 15.82 8.20
N GLN A 71 -6.78 14.75 8.48
CA GLN A 71 -6.24 13.53 9.04
C GLN A 71 -7.00 12.35 8.46
N LEU A 72 -6.27 11.30 8.08
CA LEU A 72 -6.90 10.04 7.70
C LEU A 72 -7.69 9.49 8.90
N THR A 73 -8.95 9.15 8.66
CA THR A 73 -9.82 8.50 9.64
C THR A 73 -10.22 7.13 9.13
N PRO A 74 -10.05 6.05 9.92
CA PRO A 74 -10.60 4.75 9.56
C PRO A 74 -12.09 4.85 9.26
N THR A 75 -12.55 4.26 8.16
CA THR A 75 -13.97 4.14 7.90
C THR A 75 -14.64 3.17 8.88
N ALA A 76 -15.97 3.20 8.97
CA ALA A 76 -16.71 2.20 9.76
C ALA A 76 -16.42 0.76 9.28
N ARG A 77 -16.11 0.59 7.99
CA ARG A 77 -15.68 -0.69 7.42
C ARG A 77 -14.28 -1.07 7.86
N ASP A 78 -13.34 -0.12 7.89
CA ASP A 78 -11.97 -0.37 8.35
C ASP A 78 -11.91 -0.84 9.80
N SER A 79 -12.78 -0.30 10.65
CA SER A 79 -12.88 -0.70 12.07
C SER A 79 -13.36 -2.14 12.27
N GLN A 80 -13.93 -2.78 11.23
CA GLN A 80 -14.32 -4.19 11.26
C GLN A 80 -13.21 -5.13 10.75
N LEU A 81 -12.13 -4.57 10.19
CA LEU A 81 -11.02 -5.34 9.62
C LEU A 81 -10.07 -5.80 10.72
N GLU A 82 -9.45 -6.96 10.53
CA GLU A 82 -8.40 -7.46 11.44
C GLU A 82 -7.16 -6.57 11.43
N THR A 83 -6.94 -5.82 10.35
CA THR A 83 -5.83 -4.87 10.20
C THR A 83 -6.30 -3.64 9.45
N GLN A 84 -5.90 -2.46 9.95
CA GLN A 84 -6.05 -1.20 9.22
C GLN A 84 -5.30 -1.28 7.87
N PRO A 85 -5.67 -0.48 6.85
CA PRO A 85 -4.94 -0.46 5.59
C PRO A 85 -3.47 -0.08 5.78
N TYR A 86 -2.57 -0.91 5.26
CA TYR A 86 -1.12 -0.73 5.35
C TYR A 86 -0.42 -1.41 4.17
N ILE A 87 0.84 -1.06 3.96
CA ILE A 87 1.74 -1.80 3.09
C ILE A 87 2.71 -2.61 3.96
N ALA A 88 2.66 -3.93 3.81
CA ALA A 88 3.53 -4.83 4.54
C ALA A 88 5.00 -4.55 4.18
N TYR A 89 5.85 -4.62 5.22
CA TYR A 89 7.28 -4.35 5.19
C TYR A 89 7.68 -2.88 4.94
N SER A 90 6.73 -1.95 5.05
CA SER A 90 7.05 -0.53 5.16
C SER A 90 7.94 -0.25 6.38
N SER A 91 8.86 0.72 6.27
CA SER A 91 9.69 1.14 7.39
C SER A 91 8.85 1.84 8.46
N PRO A 92 8.97 1.46 9.75
CA PRO A 92 8.34 2.23 10.81
C PRO A 92 9.04 3.59 10.95
N GLY A 93 8.28 4.66 11.17
CA GLY A 93 8.86 5.96 11.44
C GLY A 93 7.87 7.10 11.30
N LYS A 94 8.26 8.24 11.87
CA LYS A 94 7.53 9.50 11.75
C LYS A 94 8.35 10.46 10.91
N VAL A 95 7.80 10.88 9.79
CA VAL A 95 8.43 11.84 8.87
C VAL A 95 7.49 13.01 8.62
N ARG A 96 8.07 14.17 8.30
CA ARG A 96 7.35 15.39 7.94
C ARG A 96 8.07 16.03 6.77
N GLY A 97 7.32 16.47 5.78
CA GLY A 97 7.83 17.13 4.59
C GLY A 97 6.72 17.79 3.79
N LYS A 98 7.09 18.63 2.83
CA LYS A 98 6.14 19.17 1.85
C LYS A 98 5.68 18.03 0.93
N PRO A 99 4.39 17.94 0.54
CA PRO A 99 3.97 16.96 -0.44
C PRO A 99 4.49 17.32 -1.84
N VAL A 100 4.80 16.31 -2.63
CA VAL A 100 5.10 16.41 -4.06
C VAL A 100 4.30 15.34 -4.79
N TYR A 101 3.62 15.70 -5.88
CA TYR A 101 2.90 14.71 -6.69
C TYR A 101 3.85 14.13 -7.72
N THR A 102 4.10 12.82 -7.63
CA THR A 102 5.13 12.14 -8.42
C THR A 102 4.54 11.16 -9.44
N HIS A 103 3.27 11.34 -9.81
CA HIS A 103 2.59 10.50 -10.80
C HIS A 103 2.73 9.01 -10.48
N PHE A 104 3.34 8.20 -11.36
CA PHE A 104 3.57 6.77 -11.12
C PHE A 104 4.92 6.49 -10.45
N GLY A 105 5.78 7.48 -10.20
CA GLY A 105 7.12 7.25 -9.66
C GLY A 105 8.02 6.48 -10.61
N GLN A 106 7.86 6.68 -11.92
CA GLN A 106 8.77 6.18 -12.94
C GLN A 106 10.05 7.02 -13.01
N PRO A 107 11.15 6.53 -13.59
CA PRO A 107 12.37 7.31 -13.78
C PRO A 107 12.08 8.67 -14.45
N GLU A 108 11.28 8.66 -15.52
CA GLU A 108 10.93 9.84 -16.30
C GLU A 108 10.09 10.84 -15.48
N ASP A 109 9.31 10.34 -14.51
CA ASP A 109 8.52 11.20 -13.63
C ASP A 109 9.44 12.06 -12.75
N PHE A 110 10.49 11.45 -12.18
CA PHE A 110 11.46 12.18 -11.36
C PHE A 110 12.30 13.16 -12.18
N ASP A 111 12.66 12.80 -13.41
CA ASP A 111 13.38 13.70 -14.32
C ASP A 111 12.51 14.89 -14.74
N ALA A 112 11.22 14.67 -14.99
CA ALA A 112 10.26 15.73 -15.27
C ALA A 112 10.10 16.69 -14.08
N LEU A 113 10.08 16.19 -12.84
CA LEU A 113 10.05 17.03 -11.63
C LEU A 113 11.31 17.90 -11.52
N LYS A 114 12.49 17.29 -11.69
CA LYS A 114 13.78 17.99 -11.63
C LYS A 114 13.91 19.07 -12.71
N SER A 115 13.51 18.77 -13.94
CA SER A 115 13.55 19.75 -15.05
C SER A 115 12.62 20.94 -14.83
N LYS A 116 11.55 20.76 -14.03
CA LYS A 116 10.65 21.85 -13.58
C LYS A 116 11.13 22.54 -12.30
N GLY A 117 12.32 22.24 -11.80
CA GLY A 117 12.91 22.85 -10.61
C GLY A 117 12.28 22.41 -9.29
N VAL A 118 11.56 21.28 -9.26
CA VAL A 118 10.94 20.75 -8.03
C VAL A 118 12.02 20.17 -7.12
N THR A 119 12.09 20.66 -5.88
CA THR A 119 12.98 20.09 -4.84
C THR A 119 12.35 18.85 -4.22
N LEU A 120 13.00 17.70 -4.35
CA LEU A 120 12.51 16.40 -3.87
C LEU A 120 13.05 16.02 -2.48
N ASN A 121 14.29 16.37 -2.18
CA ASN A 121 14.93 15.96 -0.94
C ASN A 121 14.15 16.46 0.29
N GLY A 122 13.79 15.55 1.20
CA GLY A 122 13.01 15.84 2.41
C GLY A 122 11.50 15.98 2.21
N THR A 123 10.98 15.73 1.00
CA THR A 123 9.54 15.80 0.72
C THR A 123 8.83 14.47 0.99
N ILE A 124 7.50 14.50 0.93
CA ILE A 124 6.62 13.33 0.97
C ILE A 124 6.02 13.15 -0.41
N ALA A 125 6.29 12.02 -1.07
CA ALA A 125 5.73 11.77 -2.39
C ALA A 125 4.27 11.28 -2.28
N ILE A 126 3.40 11.79 -3.15
CA ILE A 126 2.06 11.25 -3.38
C ILE A 126 2.09 10.63 -4.78
N MET A 127 1.87 9.32 -4.86
CA MET A 127 2.01 8.54 -6.10
C MET A 127 0.84 7.59 -6.35
N ARG A 128 0.69 7.16 -7.61
CA ARG A 128 -0.30 6.19 -8.05
C ARG A 128 0.26 4.78 -8.09
N TYR A 129 -0.58 3.79 -7.81
CA TYR A 129 -0.21 2.38 -7.88
C TYR A 129 0.21 1.90 -9.28
N GLY A 130 -0.52 2.30 -10.33
CA GLY A 130 -0.36 1.77 -11.69
C GLY A 130 1.04 1.90 -12.28
N LYS A 131 1.32 1.17 -13.37
CA LYS A 131 2.60 1.14 -14.11
C LYS A 131 3.84 0.76 -13.28
N GLY A 132 4.49 -0.35 -13.63
CA GLY A 132 5.78 -0.76 -13.04
C GLY A 132 5.70 -1.33 -11.62
N ASP A 133 6.84 -1.83 -11.14
CA ASP A 133 6.94 -2.51 -9.84
C ASP A 133 6.90 -1.55 -8.65
N LEU A 134 6.13 -1.90 -7.62
CA LEU A 134 5.95 -1.05 -6.43
C LEU A 134 7.27 -0.81 -5.69
N LEU A 135 8.05 -1.86 -5.44
CA LEU A 135 9.29 -1.72 -4.69
C LEU A 135 10.31 -0.86 -5.47
N ALA A 136 10.36 -1.00 -6.79
CA ALA A 136 11.19 -0.15 -7.64
C ALA A 136 10.81 1.33 -7.56
N LYS A 137 9.51 1.67 -7.48
CA LYS A 137 9.06 3.06 -7.26
C LYS A 137 9.54 3.60 -5.92
N ILE A 138 9.41 2.80 -4.86
CA ILE A 138 9.83 3.22 -3.51
C ILE A 138 11.34 3.44 -3.46
N LYS A 139 12.14 2.52 -4.01
CA LYS A 139 13.61 2.68 -4.09
C LYS A 139 13.98 3.95 -4.84
N ARG A 140 13.35 4.23 -5.99
CA ARG A 140 13.60 5.48 -6.72
C ARG A 140 13.21 6.72 -5.91
N ALA A 141 12.12 6.67 -5.14
CA ALA A 141 11.76 7.76 -4.26
C ALA A 141 12.87 8.00 -3.21
N GLU A 142 13.36 6.93 -2.58
CA GLU A 142 14.49 6.97 -1.63
C GLU A 142 15.75 7.58 -2.27
N ASP A 143 16.12 7.11 -3.47
CA ASP A 143 17.28 7.61 -4.23
C ASP A 143 17.18 9.11 -4.56
N ASN A 144 15.95 9.64 -4.67
CA ASN A 144 15.68 11.05 -4.89
C ASN A 144 15.50 11.87 -3.59
N GLY A 145 15.79 11.27 -2.43
CA GLY A 145 15.74 11.92 -1.12
C GLY A 145 14.33 12.12 -0.56
N ILE A 146 13.31 11.48 -1.15
CA ILE A 146 11.96 11.42 -0.57
C ILE A 146 12.05 10.71 0.78
N LYS A 147 11.39 11.25 1.80
CA LYS A 147 11.44 10.68 3.16
C LYS A 147 10.21 9.88 3.54
N GLY A 148 9.15 9.92 2.74
CA GLY A 148 7.96 9.11 2.93
C GLY A 148 7.07 9.11 1.70
N VAL A 149 6.24 8.09 1.57
CA VAL A 149 5.38 7.89 0.41
C VAL A 149 3.93 7.68 0.84
N LEU A 150 3.02 8.40 0.19
CA LEU A 150 1.60 8.11 0.15
C LEU A 150 1.27 7.54 -1.22
N ILE A 151 0.57 6.41 -1.26
CA ILE A 151 0.21 5.76 -2.52
C ILE A 151 -1.28 5.46 -2.60
N TYR A 152 -1.89 5.73 -3.74
CA TYR A 152 -3.32 5.57 -3.95
C TYR A 152 -3.62 4.93 -5.31
N GLY A 153 -4.80 4.32 -5.43
CA GLY A 153 -5.33 3.86 -6.71
C GLY A 153 -6.16 4.98 -7.31
N ASP A 154 -5.65 5.64 -8.36
CA ASP A 154 -6.47 6.61 -9.09
C ASP A 154 -7.58 5.86 -9.83
N PRO A 155 -8.85 6.32 -9.78
CA PRO A 155 -9.92 5.63 -10.48
C PRO A 155 -9.68 5.48 -11.99
N LEU A 156 -8.91 6.41 -12.59
CA LEU A 156 -8.49 6.33 -13.99
C LEU A 156 -7.67 5.09 -14.32
N ASP A 157 -6.88 4.62 -13.35
CA ASP A 157 -5.94 3.51 -13.54
C ASP A 157 -6.55 2.16 -13.15
N SER A 158 -7.78 2.17 -12.62
CA SER A 158 -8.46 0.92 -12.33
C SER A 158 -8.90 0.29 -13.65
N GLU A 159 -8.47 -0.95 -13.88
CA GLU A 159 -8.94 -1.78 -15.01
C GLU A 159 -10.47 -2.06 -14.94
N TRP A 160 -11.13 -1.57 -13.89
CA TRP A 160 -12.51 -1.85 -13.53
C TRP A 160 -13.51 -0.74 -13.94
N GLU A 161 -13.04 0.40 -14.45
CA GLU A 161 -13.93 1.52 -14.82
C GLU A 161 -14.43 1.50 -16.27
N SER A 162 -13.85 0.68 -17.16
CA SER A 162 -14.14 0.78 -18.60
C SER A 162 -15.06 -0.30 -19.17
N VAL A 163 -15.82 -1.01 -18.35
CA VAL A 163 -16.73 -2.04 -18.86
C VAL A 163 -17.98 -2.13 -18.02
N ASP A 164 -19.13 -2.34 -18.68
CA ASP A 164 -20.41 -2.75 -18.08
C ASP A 164 -20.13 -3.61 -16.82
N PRO A 165 -20.77 -3.39 -15.66
CA PRO A 165 -20.59 -4.23 -14.47
C PRO A 165 -20.62 -5.75 -14.73
N LEU A 166 -21.30 -6.18 -15.80
CA LEU A 166 -21.32 -7.57 -16.29
C LEU A 166 -20.03 -7.97 -17.04
N GLU A 167 -19.38 -7.05 -17.74
CA GLU A 167 -18.11 -7.25 -18.46
C GLU A 167 -16.88 -6.95 -17.58
N SER A 168 -16.99 -6.05 -16.60
CA SER A 168 -15.96 -5.77 -15.60
C SER A 168 -16.02 -6.72 -14.40
N GLY A 169 -17.01 -7.61 -14.32
CA GLY A 169 -17.05 -8.68 -13.32
C GLY A 169 -17.32 -8.22 -11.88
N GLY A 170 -17.81 -7.00 -11.66
CA GLY A 170 -18.15 -6.50 -10.33
C GLY A 170 -18.54 -5.02 -10.26
N PRO A 171 -18.99 -4.54 -9.08
CA PRO A 171 -19.23 -3.11 -8.87
C PRO A 171 -17.91 -2.32 -8.93
N PRO A 172 -17.96 -1.02 -9.27
CA PRO A 172 -16.78 -0.17 -9.29
C PRO A 172 -16.12 -0.09 -7.91
N VAL A 173 -14.81 0.12 -7.90
CA VAL A 173 -14.04 0.27 -6.66
C VAL A 173 -14.52 1.51 -5.89
N PRO A 174 -14.93 1.38 -4.62
CA PRO A 174 -15.36 2.53 -3.82
C PRO A 174 -14.25 3.58 -3.64
N TRP A 175 -14.62 4.85 -3.54
CA TRP A 175 -13.67 5.97 -3.33
C TRP A 175 -12.92 5.90 -2.01
N ASP A 176 -13.49 5.23 -1.01
CA ASP A 176 -12.92 4.96 0.31
C ASP A 176 -12.11 3.65 0.37
N ALA A 177 -12.00 2.92 -0.75
CA ALA A 177 -11.23 1.69 -0.80
C ALA A 177 -9.71 1.98 -0.80
N VAL A 178 -8.98 1.17 -0.04
CA VAL A 178 -7.52 1.25 0.06
C VAL A 178 -6.90 -0.09 -0.33
N GLN A 179 -6.07 -0.08 -1.36
CA GLN A 179 -5.33 -1.25 -1.78
C GLN A 179 -4.18 -1.53 -0.80
N ARG A 180 -4.12 -2.78 -0.30
CA ARG A 180 -2.99 -3.32 0.49
C ARG A 180 -1.95 -3.91 -0.45
N SER A 181 -0.68 -3.89 -0.03
CA SER A 181 0.41 -4.50 -0.79
C SER A 181 1.57 -4.93 0.12
N SER A 182 2.62 -5.48 -0.47
CA SER A 182 3.82 -5.99 0.20
C SER A 182 5.07 -5.50 -0.52
N LEU A 183 6.04 -4.98 0.23
CA LEU A 183 7.33 -4.49 -0.29
C LEU A 183 8.47 -5.50 -0.20
N LYS A 184 8.14 -6.79 -0.25
CA LYS A 184 9.16 -7.84 -0.32
C LYS A 184 9.97 -7.73 -1.60
N SER A 185 11.29 -7.82 -1.46
CA SER A 185 12.26 -7.75 -2.55
C SER A 185 12.37 -9.03 -3.38
N PHE A 186 11.88 -10.16 -2.87
CA PHE A 186 11.92 -11.43 -3.58
C PHE A 186 10.82 -12.41 -3.09
N PRO A 187 10.50 -13.46 -3.87
CA PRO A 187 9.60 -14.53 -3.44
C PRO A 187 10.21 -15.34 -2.28
N GLY A 188 9.47 -15.48 -1.19
CA GLY A 188 9.92 -16.22 0.01
C GLY A 188 9.86 -15.38 1.28
N ASP A 189 10.53 -15.88 2.32
CA ASP A 189 10.76 -15.16 3.58
C ASP A 189 11.97 -14.23 3.43
N PRO A 190 11.79 -12.91 3.59
CA PRO A 190 12.90 -11.96 3.48
C PRO A 190 14.02 -12.19 4.51
N ALA A 191 13.73 -12.87 5.64
CA ALA A 191 14.71 -13.16 6.67
C ALA A 191 15.50 -14.48 6.44
N THR A 192 15.07 -15.34 5.52
CA THR A 192 15.74 -16.62 5.20
C THR A 192 15.82 -16.82 3.67
N PRO A 193 16.56 -15.95 2.95
CA PRO A 193 16.62 -16.03 1.49
C PRO A 193 17.10 -17.40 1.03
N PHE A 194 16.36 -17.99 0.07
CA PHE A 194 16.62 -19.32 -0.52
C PHE A 194 16.59 -20.52 0.45
N LEU A 195 16.16 -20.31 1.70
CA LEU A 195 16.10 -21.34 2.73
C LEU A 195 14.69 -21.44 3.33
N PRO A 196 14.26 -22.64 3.78
CA PRO A 196 12.98 -22.78 4.45
C PRO A 196 13.01 -22.05 5.78
N ALA A 197 12.01 -21.20 6.05
CA ALA A 197 11.84 -20.49 7.31
C ALA A 197 11.36 -21.42 8.45
N SER A 198 12.04 -22.55 8.65
CA SER A 198 11.72 -23.52 9.71
C SER A 198 12.04 -22.95 11.10
N ARG A 199 11.60 -23.65 12.14
CA ARG A 199 11.74 -23.20 13.54
C ARG A 199 13.20 -22.86 13.88
N ASP A 200 14.13 -23.74 13.53
CA ASP A 200 15.54 -23.66 13.92
C ASP A 200 16.43 -23.05 12.83
N MET A 201 15.84 -22.51 11.75
CA MET A 201 16.58 -21.85 10.68
C MET A 201 17.22 -20.54 11.17
N HIS A 202 18.48 -20.31 10.79
CA HIS A 202 19.14 -19.04 10.99
C HIS A 202 18.45 -17.94 10.19
N ARG A 203 18.19 -16.80 10.84
CA ARG A 203 17.51 -15.65 10.25
C ARG A 203 18.46 -14.46 10.19
N LEU A 204 18.41 -13.75 9.08
CA LEU A 204 19.09 -12.47 8.95
C LEU A 204 18.59 -11.50 10.05
N PRO A 205 19.50 -10.78 10.72
CA PRO A 205 19.14 -9.65 11.57
C PRO A 205 18.30 -8.62 10.78
N ARG A 206 17.39 -7.92 11.45
CA ARG A 206 16.46 -6.97 10.79
C ARG A 206 17.16 -5.91 9.92
N ALA A 207 18.37 -5.49 10.31
CA ALA A 207 19.18 -4.51 9.59
C ALA A 207 19.72 -5.04 8.24
N ASP A 208 19.91 -6.35 8.13
CA ASP A 208 20.44 -7.00 6.94
C ASP A 208 19.31 -7.45 5.98
N VAL A 209 18.06 -7.41 6.43
CA VAL A 209 16.89 -7.69 5.61
C VAL A 209 16.66 -6.51 4.66
N GLN A 210 16.76 -6.77 3.35
CA GLN A 210 16.55 -5.78 2.29
C GLN A 210 15.09 -5.31 2.21
N LEU A 211 14.74 -4.33 3.02
CA LEU A 211 13.44 -3.66 3.06
C LEU A 211 13.61 -2.15 2.88
N PRO A 212 12.56 -1.44 2.44
CA PRO A 212 12.57 0.01 2.35
C PRO A 212 12.96 0.68 3.67
N ALA A 213 13.64 1.82 3.56
CA ALA A 213 14.11 2.65 4.65
C ALA A 213 13.11 3.76 5.03
N ILE A 214 12.23 4.16 4.12
CA ILE A 214 11.23 5.22 4.36
C ILE A 214 9.85 4.66 4.73
N PRO A 215 8.99 5.40 5.44
CA PRO A 215 7.60 5.02 5.66
C PRO A 215 6.75 5.15 4.39
N ILE A 216 5.83 4.21 4.18
CA ILE A 216 4.91 4.13 3.05
C ILE A 216 3.51 3.80 3.58
N GLN A 217 2.54 4.65 3.28
CA GLN A 217 1.15 4.46 3.69
C GLN A 217 0.23 4.46 2.47
N PRO A 218 -0.57 3.40 2.25
CA PRO A 218 -1.61 3.45 1.24
C PRO A 218 -2.80 4.31 1.72
N ILE A 219 -3.39 5.05 0.81
CA ILE A 219 -4.55 5.92 1.07
C ILE A 219 -5.63 5.69 0.02
N SER A 220 -6.86 6.13 0.32
CA SER A 220 -7.97 6.02 -0.61
C SER A 220 -7.89 7.10 -1.70
N ALA A 221 -8.63 6.91 -2.81
CA ALA A 221 -8.76 7.94 -3.83
C ALA A 221 -9.40 9.23 -3.26
N GLY A 222 -10.37 9.08 -2.35
CA GLY A 222 -11.00 10.19 -1.65
C GLY A 222 -10.00 10.98 -0.81
N ASP A 223 -9.13 10.31 -0.07
CA ASP A 223 -8.08 10.96 0.73
C ASP A 223 -7.03 11.63 -0.14
N ALA A 224 -6.61 10.96 -1.23
CA ALA A 224 -5.68 11.53 -2.20
C ALA A 224 -6.24 12.82 -2.80
N GLN A 225 -7.55 12.86 -3.13
CA GLN A 225 -8.19 14.07 -3.61
C GLN A 225 -8.08 15.22 -2.60
N HIS A 226 -8.32 14.96 -1.32
CA HIS A 226 -8.18 15.99 -0.27
C HIS A 226 -6.73 16.50 -0.15
N LEU A 227 -5.76 15.59 -0.21
CA LEU A 227 -4.34 15.94 -0.09
C LEU A 227 -3.80 16.66 -1.34
N LEU A 228 -4.33 16.37 -2.53
CA LEU A 228 -3.86 16.91 -3.80
C LEU A 228 -4.57 18.18 -4.26
N ARG A 229 -5.82 18.43 -3.82
CA ARG A 229 -6.67 19.54 -4.30
C ARG A 229 -6.00 20.92 -4.23
N ASP A 230 -5.31 21.19 -3.12
CA ASP A 230 -4.79 22.51 -2.80
C ASP A 230 -3.25 22.61 -3.02
N MET A 231 -2.67 21.59 -3.69
CA MET A 231 -1.25 21.54 -4.06
C MET A 231 -0.85 22.79 -4.85
N GLY A 232 0.31 23.35 -4.50
CA GLY A 232 0.94 24.46 -5.22
C GLY A 232 1.88 23.99 -6.32
N GLY A 233 2.74 24.90 -6.77
CA GLY A 233 3.73 24.62 -7.82
C GLY A 233 3.14 24.53 -9.23
N PRO A 234 3.96 24.15 -10.22
CA PRO A 234 3.52 24.04 -11.60
C PRO A 234 2.37 23.04 -11.78
N ILE A 235 1.50 23.29 -12.75
CA ILE A 235 0.49 22.32 -13.16
C ILE A 235 1.20 21.08 -13.71
N ALA A 236 0.72 19.91 -13.28
CA ALA A 236 1.24 18.64 -13.74
C ALA A 236 0.98 18.48 -15.25
N PRO A 237 1.86 17.79 -15.99
CA PRO A 237 1.63 17.45 -17.39
C PRO A 237 0.24 16.83 -17.63
N VAL A 238 -0.29 16.97 -18.85
CA VAL A 238 -1.65 16.51 -19.17
C VAL A 238 -1.79 15.00 -18.96
N GLU A 239 -0.74 14.26 -19.25
CA GLU A 239 -0.64 12.81 -19.10
C GLU A 239 -0.51 12.35 -17.64
N TRP A 240 -0.32 13.29 -16.69
CA TRP A 240 -0.30 13.03 -15.25
C TRP A 240 -1.64 13.31 -14.58
N GLN A 241 -2.62 13.87 -15.32
CA GLN A 241 -3.94 14.10 -14.78
C GLN A 241 -4.64 12.77 -14.51
N GLY A 242 -5.59 12.77 -13.57
CA GLY A 242 -6.30 11.57 -13.10
C GLY A 242 -7.80 11.75 -13.16
N ARG A 243 -8.53 10.85 -12.52
CA ARG A 243 -9.99 10.92 -12.39
C ARG A 243 -10.45 11.72 -11.19
N LEU A 244 -9.54 12.07 -10.28
CA LEU A 244 -9.85 12.95 -9.15
C LEU A 244 -10.37 14.29 -9.67
N ASN A 245 -11.40 14.84 -9.03
CA ASN A 245 -12.04 16.09 -9.44
C ASN A 245 -11.23 17.32 -9.01
N ILE A 246 -10.00 17.41 -9.50
CA ILE A 246 -9.01 18.44 -9.17
C ILE A 246 -8.13 18.71 -10.40
N THR A 247 -7.50 19.87 -10.43
CA THR A 247 -6.34 20.07 -11.30
C THR A 247 -5.08 19.65 -10.56
N PHE A 248 -4.35 18.66 -11.09
CA PHE A 248 -3.14 18.18 -10.46
C PHE A 248 -2.02 19.22 -10.62
N ALA A 249 -1.43 19.62 -9.49
CA ALA A 249 -0.19 20.39 -9.45
C ALA A 249 0.92 19.54 -8.82
N ILE A 250 2.16 19.78 -9.20
CA ILE A 250 3.29 18.91 -8.80
C ILE A 250 3.91 19.29 -7.46
N GLY A 251 3.62 20.47 -6.92
CA GLY A 251 4.23 20.96 -5.68
C GLY A 251 5.65 21.50 -5.93
N PRO A 252 6.52 21.53 -4.89
CA PRO A 252 6.27 20.98 -3.56
C PRO A 252 5.40 21.91 -2.71
N GLY A 253 4.54 21.34 -1.87
CA GLY A 253 3.72 22.09 -0.92
C GLY A 253 2.36 22.55 -1.46
N TYR A 254 1.69 23.39 -0.68
CA TYR A 254 0.34 23.91 -0.94
C TYR A 254 0.38 25.39 -1.35
N LYS A 255 -0.63 25.87 -2.08
CA LYS A 255 -0.71 27.26 -2.58
C LYS A 255 -0.61 28.33 -1.48
N ASP A 256 -1.12 28.03 -0.28
CA ASP A 256 -1.16 28.97 0.87
C ASP A 256 -0.12 28.65 1.97
N ALA A 257 0.93 27.90 1.63
CA ALA A 257 2.06 27.66 2.50
C ALA A 257 3.14 28.73 2.25
N ALA A 258 2.86 29.96 2.69
CA ALA A 258 3.95 30.89 2.99
C ALA A 258 4.82 30.25 4.08
N GLU A 259 6.09 30.00 3.71
CA GLU A 259 7.24 29.52 4.49
C GLU A 259 7.00 28.67 5.75
#